data_AF-A0A524CVR0-F1
#
_entry.id   AF-A0A524CVR0-F1
#
_cell.length_a   1.000
_cell.length_b   1.000
_cell.length_c   1.000
_cell.angle_alpha   90.00
_cell.angle_beta   90.00
_cell.angle_gamma   90.00
#
_symmetry.space_group_name_H-M   'P 1'
#
loop_
_entity.id
_entity.type
_entity.pdbx_description
1 polymer ?
#
loop_
_entity_poly.entity_id
_entity_poly.type
_entity_poly.pdbx_seq_one_letter_code
_entity_poly.pdbx_strand_id
1 'polypeptide(L)'
;MTLILGIFIAYSLLFSPITDFTSWWIGIIFYPFSLSLFLIMLSTTIIFLKLINPTKRSYLRYSIAIIGLIVSTIVLIPFLSTPWVSFQAERNFSDAFGQDWKVKIDSASKTYFMKTPFTVTEYFLGNHPKDCNIDIDEIFYSNISEGLTLAFDAYYPKVSGSSLPGNNSVIINIHGGAWVAGDKGPMNMLQVNKYFAAQGYVVFDIQYGLKEGGFGIISTPEGMGGNFSIDD
;
A
#
# COMPACT_ATOMS: atom_id res chain seq x y z
N MET A 1 -20.73 17.30 8.34
CA MET A 1 -19.43 17.28 7.63
C MET A 1 -19.09 15.88 7.14
N THR A 2 -19.02 14.87 8.01
CA THR A 2 -18.63 13.48 7.65
C THR A 2 -19.44 12.86 6.51
N LEU A 3 -20.77 12.96 6.53
CA LEU A 3 -21.61 12.40 5.45
C LEU A 3 -21.37 13.08 4.09
N ILE A 4 -21.12 14.39 4.08
CA ILE A 4 -20.81 15.16 2.86
C ILE A 4 -19.46 14.72 2.29
N LEU A 5 -18.45 14.59 3.16
CA LEU A 5 -17.14 14.07 2.77
C LEU A 5 -17.25 12.65 2.21
N GLY A 6 -18.03 11.77 2.85
CA GLY A 6 -18.26 10.42 2.33
C GLY A 6 -18.95 10.40 0.96
N ILE A 7 -19.93 11.29 0.73
CA ILE A 7 -20.56 11.45 -0.60
C ILE A 7 -19.51 11.88 -1.63
N PHE A 8 -18.63 12.82 -1.28
CA PHE A 8 -17.57 13.28 -2.19
C PHE A 8 -16.57 12.17 -2.51
N ILE A 9 -16.14 11.38 -1.51
CA ILE A 9 -15.27 10.21 -1.72
C ILE A 9 -15.96 9.17 -2.60
N ALA A 10 -17.22 8.86 -2.33
CA ALA A 10 -18.00 7.91 -3.12
C ALA A 10 -18.19 8.37 -4.57
N TYR A 11 -18.43 9.66 -4.78
CA TYR A 11 -18.48 10.25 -6.12
C TYR A 11 -17.12 10.14 -6.84
N SER A 12 -16.03 10.49 -6.15
CA SER A 12 -14.68 10.40 -6.72
C SER A 12 -14.33 8.98 -7.14
N LEU A 13 -14.69 7.98 -6.33
CA LEU A 13 -14.47 6.57 -6.65
C LEU A 13 -15.18 6.11 -7.92
N LEU A 14 -16.40 6.59 -8.17
CA LEU A 14 -17.24 6.10 -9.25
C LEU A 14 -17.07 6.88 -10.57
N PHE A 15 -16.78 8.17 -10.49
CA PHE A 15 -16.94 9.06 -11.62
C PHE A 15 -15.70 9.90 -11.94
N SER A 16 -14.75 10.02 -11.02
CA SER A 16 -13.59 10.86 -11.29
C SER A 16 -12.62 10.19 -12.26
N PRO A 17 -12.08 10.94 -13.24
CA PRO A 17 -10.99 10.46 -14.07
C PRO A 17 -9.75 10.12 -13.23
N ILE A 18 -9.01 9.10 -13.64
CA ILE A 18 -7.72 8.75 -13.02
C ILE A 18 -6.69 9.87 -13.17
N THR A 19 -6.84 10.73 -14.19
CA THR A 19 -6.01 11.90 -14.43
C THR A 19 -6.34 13.09 -13.53
N ASP A 20 -7.46 13.04 -12.79
CA ASP A 20 -7.83 14.12 -11.88
C ASP A 20 -6.96 14.08 -10.62
N PHE A 21 -6.24 15.18 -10.38
CA PHE A 21 -5.30 15.31 -9.27
C PHE A 21 -5.94 15.04 -7.90
N THR A 22 -7.13 15.60 -7.66
CA THR A 22 -7.84 15.45 -6.38
C THR A 22 -8.22 14.00 -6.14
N SER A 23 -8.70 13.34 -7.18
CA SER A 23 -9.18 11.96 -7.13
C SER A 23 -8.03 10.96 -6.98
N TRP A 24 -6.87 11.26 -7.54
CA TRP A 24 -5.63 10.52 -7.28
C TRP A 24 -5.26 10.56 -5.79
N TRP A 25 -5.29 11.74 -5.16
CA TRP A 25 -5.04 11.89 -3.73
C TRP A 25 -6.09 11.19 -2.86
N ILE A 26 -7.37 11.28 -3.24
CA ILE A 26 -8.42 10.54 -2.55
C ILE A 26 -8.12 9.04 -2.61
N GLY A 27 -7.68 8.55 -3.78
CA GLY A 27 -7.32 7.15 -3.96
C GLY A 27 -6.19 6.70 -3.04
N ILE A 28 -5.11 7.47 -2.95
CA ILE A 28 -3.95 7.15 -2.10
C ILE A 28 -4.32 7.20 -0.62
N ILE A 29 -5.08 8.21 -0.20
CA ILE A 29 -5.34 8.46 1.22
C ILE A 29 -6.49 7.62 1.75
N PHE A 30 -7.57 7.43 0.99
CA PHE A 30 -8.82 6.89 1.52
C PHE A 30 -9.06 5.43 1.14
N TYR A 31 -8.72 4.99 -0.08
CA TYR A 31 -9.07 3.63 -0.52
C TYR A 31 -8.32 2.53 0.24
N PRO A 32 -7.04 2.71 0.65
CA PRO A 32 -6.38 1.79 1.57
C PRO A 32 -7.09 1.64 2.90
N PHE A 33 -7.95 2.58 3.32
CA PHE A 33 -8.72 2.55 4.56
C PHE A 33 -10.23 2.35 4.34
N SER A 34 -10.62 1.81 3.19
CA SER A 34 -12.03 1.61 2.77
C SER A 34 -12.91 0.93 3.81
N LEU A 35 -12.42 -0.12 4.49
CA LEU A 35 -13.18 -0.79 5.55
C LEU A 35 -13.41 0.12 6.77
N SER A 36 -12.39 0.87 7.19
CA SER A 36 -12.52 1.86 8.27
C SER A 36 -13.51 2.97 7.89
N LEU A 37 -13.44 3.45 6.64
CA LEU A 37 -14.37 4.46 6.14
C LEU A 37 -15.80 3.96 6.08
N PHE A 38 -16.02 2.72 5.65
CA PHE A 38 -17.33 2.07 5.72
C PHE A 38 -17.89 2.11 7.14
N LEU A 39 -17.11 1.71 8.15
CA LEU A 39 -17.54 1.71 9.55
C LEU A 39 -17.84 3.13 10.06
N ILE A 40 -17.02 4.12 9.69
CA ILE A 40 -17.24 5.53 10.04
C ILE A 40 -18.53 6.05 9.41
N MET A 41 -18.76 5.77 8.12
CA MET A 41 -19.94 6.21 7.39
C MET A 41 -21.22 5.55 7.90
N LEU A 42 -21.17 4.26 8.20
CA LEU A 42 -22.29 3.53 8.79
C LEU A 42 -22.62 4.05 10.19
N SER A 43 -21.60 4.23 11.04
CA SER A 43 -21.76 4.76 12.40
C SER A 43 -22.33 6.18 12.39
N THR A 44 -21.81 7.05 11.51
CA THR A 44 -22.31 8.41 11.30
C THR A 44 -23.78 8.41 10.86
N THR A 45 -24.14 7.53 9.94
CA THR A 45 -25.53 7.37 9.48
C THR A 45 -26.44 6.98 10.65
N ILE A 46 -26.06 6.00 11.46
CA ILE A 46 -26.83 5.57 12.63
C ILE A 46 -27.01 6.72 13.64
N ILE A 47 -25.95 7.50 13.89
CA ILE A 47 -26.03 8.67 14.78
C ILE A 47 -27.04 9.69 14.24
N PHE A 48 -26.99 10.04 12.96
CA PHE A 48 -27.98 10.96 12.37
C PHE A 48 -29.41 10.43 12.47
N LEU A 49 -29.62 9.14 12.22
CA LEU A 49 -30.94 8.52 12.34
C LEU A 49 -31.49 8.55 13.78
N LYS A 50 -30.62 8.52 14.79
CA LYS A 50 -31.00 8.67 16.21
C LYS A 50 -31.31 10.11 16.60
N LEU A 51 -30.64 11.09 15.99
CA LEU A 51 -30.84 12.51 16.28
C LEU A 51 -32.11 13.08 15.62
N ILE A 52 -32.64 12.42 14.59
CA ILE A 52 -33.85 12.87 13.89
C ILE A 52 -35.10 12.30 14.55
N ASN A 53 -36.01 13.19 14.93
CA ASN A 53 -37.32 12.78 15.44
C ASN A 53 -38.12 12.07 14.33
N PRO A 54 -38.49 10.78 14.53
CA PRO A 54 -39.08 9.96 13.49
C PRO A 54 -40.52 10.35 13.15
N THR A 55 -41.25 10.99 14.07
CA THR A 55 -42.64 11.39 13.83
C THR A 55 -42.75 12.76 13.15
N LYS A 56 -41.78 13.65 13.38
CA LYS A 56 -41.78 15.01 12.80
C LYS A 56 -41.05 15.12 11.46
N ARG A 57 -40.05 14.27 11.20
CA ARG A 57 -39.15 14.39 10.04
C ARG A 57 -38.88 13.02 9.39
N SER A 58 -39.94 12.23 9.20
CA SER A 58 -39.86 10.87 8.65
C SER A 58 -39.17 10.82 7.27
N TYR A 59 -39.53 11.71 6.33
CA TYR A 59 -38.91 11.77 5.01
C TYR A 59 -37.40 12.01 5.08
N LEU A 60 -36.96 13.01 5.87
CA LEU A 60 -35.54 13.29 6.06
C LEU A 60 -34.80 12.08 6.66
N ARG A 61 -35.42 11.40 7.63
CA ARG A 61 -34.86 10.19 8.25
C ARG A 61 -34.65 9.09 7.20
N TYR A 62 -35.66 8.82 6.36
CA TYR A 62 -35.54 7.83 5.29
C TYR A 62 -34.49 8.22 4.25
N SER A 63 -34.45 9.49 3.83
CA SER A 63 -33.44 9.98 2.89
C SER A 63 -32.02 9.78 3.44
N ILE A 64 -31.77 10.11 4.71
CA ILE A 64 -30.45 9.90 5.33
C ILE A 64 -30.12 8.41 5.45
N ALA A 65 -31.10 7.56 5.79
CA ALA A 65 -30.86 6.12 5.86
C ALA A 65 -30.43 5.57 4.50
N ILE A 66 -31.15 5.92 3.43
CA ILE A 66 -30.88 5.46 2.06
C ILE A 66 -29.53 5.98 1.58
N ILE A 67 -29.31 7.31 1.65
CA ILE A 67 -28.05 7.92 1.21
C ILE A 67 -26.87 7.38 2.01
N GLY A 68 -26.99 7.30 3.34
CA GLY A 68 -25.94 6.81 4.21
C GLY A 68 -25.58 5.36 3.92
N LEU A 69 -26.56 4.49 3.65
CA LEU A 69 -26.32 3.10 3.28
C LEU A 69 -25.65 2.97 1.91
N ILE A 70 -26.12 3.73 0.91
CA ILE A 70 -25.53 3.76 -0.43
C ILE A 70 -24.07 4.20 -0.35
N VAL A 71 -23.79 5.33 0.30
CA VAL A 71 -22.44 5.87 0.42
C VAL A 71 -21.53 4.91 1.17
N SER A 72 -21.99 4.34 2.29
CA SER A 72 -21.22 3.35 3.06
C SER A 72 -20.88 2.14 2.17
N THR A 73 -21.84 1.64 1.40
CA THR A 73 -21.62 0.50 0.50
C THR A 73 -20.61 0.83 -0.60
N ILE A 74 -20.69 2.02 -1.20
CA ILE A 74 -19.74 2.44 -2.25
C ILE A 74 -18.32 2.51 -1.71
N VAL A 75 -18.10 3.11 -0.54
CA VAL A 75 -16.74 3.21 0.03
C VAL A 75 -16.16 1.87 0.47
N LEU A 76 -17.00 0.82 0.61
CA LEU A 76 -16.57 -0.54 0.91
C LEU A 76 -16.11 -1.32 -0.33
N ILE A 77 -16.44 -0.86 -1.55
CA ILE A 77 -16.10 -1.55 -2.81
C ILE A 77 -14.61 -1.87 -2.94
N PRO A 78 -13.66 -0.96 -2.67
CA PRO A 78 -12.24 -1.26 -2.80
C PRO A 78 -11.81 -2.47 -1.96
N PHE A 79 -12.31 -2.57 -0.73
CA PHE A 79 -12.05 -3.71 0.16
C PHE A 79 -12.68 -5.00 -0.36
N LEU A 80 -13.93 -4.96 -0.83
CA LEU A 80 -14.60 -6.14 -1.40
C LEU A 80 -13.98 -6.62 -2.71
N SER A 81 -13.21 -5.76 -3.39
CA SER A 81 -12.52 -6.12 -4.63
C SER A 81 -11.22 -6.90 -4.40
N THR A 82 -10.70 -6.99 -3.18
CA THR A 82 -9.41 -7.66 -2.88
C THR A 82 -9.34 -9.13 -3.34
N PRO A 83 -10.35 -9.99 -3.11
CA PRO A 83 -10.31 -11.37 -3.61
C PRO A 83 -10.30 -11.45 -5.14
N TRP A 84 -11.04 -10.55 -5.79
CA TRP A 84 -11.11 -10.47 -7.25
C TRP A 84 -9.75 -10.04 -7.85
N VAL A 85 -9.12 -9.02 -7.28
CA VAL A 85 -7.78 -8.57 -7.69
C VAL A 85 -6.74 -9.69 -7.48
N SER A 86 -6.82 -10.41 -6.36
CA SER A 86 -5.92 -11.55 -6.08
C SER A 86 -6.07 -12.66 -7.12
N PHE A 87 -7.31 -13.00 -7.51
CA PHE A 87 -7.57 -13.97 -8.56
C PHE A 87 -7.05 -13.49 -9.93
N GLN A 88 -7.24 -12.21 -10.26
CA GLN A 88 -6.71 -11.66 -11.51
C GLN A 88 -5.18 -11.67 -11.55
N ALA A 89 -4.52 -11.35 -10.44
CA ALA A 89 -3.06 -11.40 -10.35
C ALA A 89 -2.53 -12.81 -10.63
N GLU A 90 -3.15 -13.82 -10.02
CA GLU A 90 -2.84 -15.23 -10.23
C GLU A 90 -3.05 -15.67 -11.69
N ARG A 91 -4.15 -15.25 -12.31
CA ARG A 91 -4.42 -15.52 -13.73
C ARG A 91 -3.35 -14.89 -14.62
N ASN A 92 -3.06 -13.61 -14.43
CA ASN A 92 -2.07 -12.88 -15.22
C ASN A 92 -0.67 -13.50 -15.07
N PHE A 93 -0.31 -13.93 -13.86
CA PHE A 93 0.94 -14.65 -13.62
C PHE A 93 0.98 -15.99 -14.36
N SER A 94 -0.11 -16.74 -14.32
CA SER A 94 -0.22 -18.03 -15.03
C SER A 94 -0.18 -17.87 -16.55
N ASP A 95 -0.75 -16.78 -17.07
CA ASP A 95 -0.72 -16.46 -18.50
C ASP A 95 0.70 -16.09 -18.96
N ALA A 96 1.48 -15.40 -18.12
CA ALA A 96 2.85 -15.00 -18.44
C ALA A 96 3.89 -16.12 -18.26
N PHE A 97 3.74 -16.96 -17.22
CA PHE A 97 4.74 -17.94 -16.80
C PHE A 97 4.32 -19.41 -17.02
N GLY A 98 3.13 -19.63 -17.58
CA GLY A 98 2.54 -20.93 -17.86
C GLY A 98 1.63 -21.42 -16.72
N GLN A 99 0.55 -22.12 -17.08
CA GLN A 99 -0.47 -22.62 -16.13
C GLN A 99 0.09 -23.65 -15.13
N ASP A 100 1.27 -24.21 -15.41
CA ASP A 100 1.96 -25.20 -14.59
C ASP A 100 3.02 -24.56 -13.65
N TRP A 101 3.11 -23.23 -13.57
CA TRP A 101 4.14 -22.56 -12.75
C TRP A 101 4.16 -23.05 -11.29
N LYS A 102 2.99 -23.35 -10.72
CA LYS A 102 2.87 -23.83 -9.33
C LYS A 102 3.51 -25.19 -9.09
N VAL A 103 3.58 -26.06 -10.10
CA VAL A 103 4.21 -27.39 -9.95
C VAL A 103 5.73 -27.32 -10.09
N LYS A 104 6.25 -26.21 -10.66
CA LYS A 104 7.68 -25.93 -10.77
C LYS A 104 8.29 -25.41 -9.46
N ILE A 105 7.46 -24.99 -8.50
CA ILE A 105 7.91 -24.53 -7.19
C ILE A 105 8.03 -25.73 -6.25
N ASP A 106 9.19 -25.83 -5.60
CA ASP A 106 9.44 -26.84 -4.59
C ASP A 106 8.36 -26.81 -3.49
N SER A 107 7.78 -27.99 -3.22
CA SER A 107 6.69 -28.13 -2.27
C SER A 107 7.09 -27.75 -0.83
N ALA A 108 8.36 -27.95 -0.45
CA ALA A 108 8.84 -27.57 0.88
C ALA A 108 8.87 -26.05 1.05
N SER A 109 9.04 -25.28 -0.03
CA SER A 109 8.98 -23.81 0.01
C SER A 109 7.63 -23.27 0.49
N LYS A 110 6.53 -24.01 0.29
CA LYS A 110 5.17 -23.58 0.67
C LYS A 110 4.98 -23.39 2.18
N THR A 111 5.80 -24.00 3.02
CA THR A 111 5.71 -23.83 4.48
C THR A 111 6.28 -22.50 4.96
N TYR A 112 7.09 -21.85 4.12
CA TYR A 112 7.78 -20.60 4.41
C TYR A 112 6.98 -19.37 4.00
N PHE A 113 6.18 -19.48 2.94
CA PHE A 113 5.40 -18.36 2.41
C PHE A 113 3.98 -18.27 2.99
N MET A 114 3.41 -17.06 2.97
CA MET A 114 2.02 -16.81 3.33
C MET A 114 1.05 -17.69 2.52
N LYS A 115 0.05 -18.24 3.20
CA LYS A 115 -0.95 -19.13 2.58
C LYS A 115 -2.04 -18.38 1.81
N THR A 116 -2.23 -17.11 2.13
CA THR A 116 -3.22 -16.23 1.51
C THR A 116 -2.55 -14.90 1.19
N PRO A 117 -2.86 -14.27 0.05
CA PRO A 117 -2.31 -12.97 -0.33
C PRO A 117 -2.79 -11.83 0.58
N PHE A 118 -3.90 -12.03 1.31
CA PHE A 118 -4.50 -11.02 2.16
C PHE A 118 -5.14 -11.62 3.40
N THR A 119 -5.03 -10.92 4.53
CA THR A 119 -5.83 -11.17 5.74
C THR A 119 -6.35 -9.85 6.30
N VAL A 120 -7.57 -9.87 6.85
CA VAL A 120 -8.15 -8.69 7.51
C VAL A 120 -7.35 -8.30 8.76
N THR A 121 -6.76 -9.29 9.44
CA THR A 121 -5.94 -9.04 10.63
C THR A 121 -4.69 -8.25 10.29
N GLU A 122 -3.92 -8.67 9.28
CA GLU A 122 -2.70 -7.95 8.87
C GLU A 122 -3.01 -6.61 8.20
N TYR A 123 -4.18 -6.47 7.58
CA TYR A 123 -4.65 -5.18 7.08
C TYR A 123 -4.77 -4.12 8.20
N PHE A 124 -5.21 -4.51 9.40
CA PHE A 124 -5.34 -3.59 10.53
C PHE A 124 -4.09 -3.51 11.42
N LEU A 125 -3.41 -4.64 11.62
CA LEU A 125 -2.30 -4.74 12.58
C LEU A 125 -0.92 -4.68 11.90
N GLY A 126 -0.87 -4.67 10.57
CA GLY A 126 0.34 -4.89 9.78
C GLY A 126 0.72 -6.37 9.68
N ASN A 127 1.62 -6.68 8.75
CA ASN A 127 2.24 -8.01 8.68
C ASN A 127 3.04 -8.27 9.96
N HIS A 128 2.98 -9.51 10.44
CA HIS A 128 3.73 -9.89 11.63
C HIS A 128 5.23 -9.70 11.36
N PRO A 129 5.96 -8.93 12.19
CA PRO A 129 7.37 -8.70 11.97
C PRO A 129 8.12 -10.02 11.97
N LYS A 130 9.04 -10.15 11.02
CA LYS A 130 9.97 -11.27 10.92
C LYS A 130 11.36 -10.80 11.32
N ASP A 131 12.09 -11.72 11.94
CA ASP A 131 13.45 -11.50 12.37
C ASP A 131 14.40 -11.63 11.17
N CYS A 132 15.20 -10.59 10.94
CA CYS A 132 16.30 -10.57 9.98
C CYS A 132 17.44 -9.71 10.55
N ASN A 133 18.58 -9.72 9.87
CA ASN A 133 19.59 -8.69 10.06
C ASN A 133 19.24 -7.47 9.20
N ILE A 134 19.66 -6.28 9.63
CA ILE A 134 19.40 -5.04 8.93
C ILE A 134 20.63 -4.14 9.08
N ASP A 135 21.21 -3.74 7.96
CA ASP A 135 22.19 -2.66 7.89
C ASP A 135 21.46 -1.44 7.31
N ILE A 136 21.54 -0.29 7.98
CA ILE A 136 20.72 0.89 7.71
C ILE A 136 21.62 2.03 7.25
N ASP A 137 21.14 2.81 6.27
CA ASP A 137 21.83 4.01 5.76
C ASP A 137 23.22 3.73 5.18
N GLU A 138 23.39 2.59 4.50
CA GLU A 138 24.62 2.24 3.80
C GLU A 138 24.76 3.07 2.51
N ILE A 139 25.69 4.03 2.51
CA ILE A 139 25.93 4.94 1.37
C ILE A 139 26.50 4.14 0.19
N PHE A 140 25.83 4.20 -0.95
CA PHE A 140 26.29 3.56 -2.19
C PHE A 140 26.64 4.54 -3.29
N TYR A 141 26.17 5.78 -3.19
CA TYR A 141 26.45 6.84 -4.16
C TYR A 141 26.55 8.20 -3.47
N SER A 142 27.53 9.01 -3.88
CA SER A 142 27.65 10.40 -3.45
C SER A 142 28.27 11.26 -4.55
N ASN A 143 27.57 12.34 -4.90
CA ASN A 143 27.99 13.36 -5.85
C ASN A 143 27.96 14.73 -5.17
N ILE A 144 29.15 15.18 -4.75
CA ILE A 144 29.33 16.43 -4.00
C ILE A 144 28.96 17.65 -4.86
N SER A 145 29.20 17.63 -6.17
CA SER A 145 28.87 18.75 -7.07
C SER A 145 27.37 18.99 -7.21
N GLU A 146 26.57 17.93 -7.14
CA GLU A 146 25.11 17.99 -7.22
C GLU A 146 24.43 17.95 -5.86
N GLY A 147 25.20 17.79 -4.78
CA GLY A 147 24.69 17.67 -3.41
C GLY A 147 23.92 16.37 -3.15
N LEU A 148 24.06 15.37 -4.02
CA LEU A 148 23.33 14.10 -3.95
C LEU A 148 24.09 13.07 -3.15
N THR A 149 23.46 12.46 -2.14
CA THR A 149 23.98 11.27 -1.47
C THR A 149 22.85 10.27 -1.30
N LEU A 150 23.07 9.04 -1.78
CA LEU A 150 22.08 7.97 -1.77
C LEU A 150 22.59 6.80 -0.93
N ALA A 151 21.70 6.28 -0.11
CA ALA A 151 21.93 5.14 0.74
C ALA A 151 20.87 4.05 0.51
N PHE A 152 21.15 2.85 1.01
CA PHE A 152 20.19 1.77 1.06
C PHE A 152 20.09 1.19 2.48
N ASP A 153 18.98 0.50 2.73
CA ASP A 153 18.87 -0.43 3.85
C ASP A 153 18.97 -1.87 3.31
N ALA A 154 19.86 -2.67 3.87
CA ALA A 154 20.03 -4.07 3.50
C ALA A 154 19.37 -4.98 4.54
N TYR A 155 18.38 -5.76 4.11
CA TYR A 155 17.69 -6.76 4.93
C TYR A 155 18.14 -8.16 4.48
N TYR A 156 18.69 -8.96 5.39
CA TYR A 156 19.26 -10.27 5.04
C TYR A 156 18.99 -11.33 6.12
N PRO A 157 19.00 -12.62 5.78
CA PRO A 157 18.61 -13.68 6.72
C PRO A 157 19.58 -13.79 7.90
N LYS A 158 19.04 -14.11 9.09
CA LYS A 158 19.85 -14.41 10.29
C LYS A 158 20.63 -15.73 10.19
N VAL A 159 20.17 -16.62 9.33
CA VAL A 159 20.78 -17.92 9.06
C VAL A 159 21.29 -17.93 7.62
N SER A 160 22.05 -18.96 7.24
CA SER A 160 22.48 -19.09 5.85
C SER A 160 21.28 -19.16 4.91
N GLY A 161 21.13 -18.17 4.03
CA GLY A 161 19.99 -18.09 3.11
C GLY A 161 19.93 -19.25 2.12
N SER A 162 21.03 -19.98 1.91
CA SER A 162 21.08 -21.19 1.07
C SER A 162 20.26 -22.36 1.61
N SER A 163 19.93 -22.32 2.91
CA SER A 163 19.03 -23.29 3.54
C SER A 163 17.55 -22.89 3.47
N LEU A 164 17.26 -21.71 2.92
CA LEU A 164 15.93 -21.12 2.83
C LEU A 164 15.52 -20.96 1.36
N PRO A 165 14.20 -20.81 1.07
CA PRO A 165 13.72 -20.74 -0.32
C PRO A 165 14.36 -19.65 -1.18
N GLY A 166 14.74 -18.52 -0.58
CA GLY A 166 15.37 -17.41 -1.28
C GLY A 166 16.79 -17.70 -1.76
N ASN A 167 17.51 -18.65 -1.13
CA ASN A 167 18.86 -19.05 -1.54
C ASN A 167 19.85 -17.89 -1.77
N ASN A 168 19.80 -16.86 -0.91
CA ASN A 168 20.54 -15.60 -1.05
C ASN A 168 20.28 -14.84 -2.35
N SER A 169 19.14 -15.08 -3.01
CA SER A 169 18.71 -14.30 -4.17
C SER A 169 18.46 -12.85 -3.75
N VAL A 170 18.84 -11.92 -4.63
CA VAL A 170 18.76 -10.48 -4.36
C VAL A 170 17.44 -9.92 -4.84
N ILE A 171 16.81 -9.07 -4.02
CA ILE A 171 15.68 -8.22 -4.38
C ILE A 171 16.13 -6.77 -4.21
N ILE A 172 15.95 -5.95 -5.25
CA ILE A 172 16.10 -4.49 -5.15
C ILE A 172 14.69 -3.92 -5.05
N ASN A 173 14.38 -3.30 -3.92
CA ASN A 173 13.09 -2.68 -3.67
C ASN A 173 13.21 -1.17 -3.92
N ILE A 174 12.38 -0.66 -4.83
CA ILE A 174 12.35 0.73 -5.25
C ILE A 174 11.01 1.32 -4.81
N HIS A 175 11.05 2.39 -4.03
CA HIS A 175 9.84 2.99 -3.49
C HIS A 175 9.03 3.72 -4.57
N GLY A 176 7.73 3.87 -4.31
CA GLY A 176 6.84 4.69 -5.13
C GLY A 176 7.00 6.19 -4.82
N GLY A 177 6.02 7.00 -5.24
CA GLY A 177 6.02 8.45 -4.99
C GLY A 177 6.31 9.29 -6.23
N ALA A 178 6.05 8.72 -7.41
CA ALA A 178 6.01 9.43 -8.69
C ALA A 178 7.27 10.24 -9.00
N TRP A 179 8.44 9.74 -8.57
CA TRP A 179 9.77 10.35 -8.77
C TRP A 179 9.96 11.72 -8.10
N VAL A 180 9.05 12.12 -7.22
CA VAL A 180 9.08 13.44 -6.56
C VAL A 180 9.03 13.33 -5.04
N ALA A 181 8.77 12.14 -4.50
CA ALA A 181 8.66 11.88 -3.08
C ALA A 181 8.95 10.41 -2.76
N GLY A 182 9.22 10.14 -1.49
CA GLY A 182 9.45 8.78 -0.98
C GLY A 182 10.80 8.65 -0.29
N ASP A 183 10.96 7.52 0.38
CA ASP A 183 12.22 7.08 1.00
C ASP A 183 12.16 5.56 1.24
N LYS A 184 13.28 4.96 1.60
CA LYS A 184 13.40 3.57 2.05
C LYS A 184 12.78 3.35 3.44
N GLY A 185 12.79 2.10 3.91
CA GLY A 185 12.39 1.72 5.25
C GLY A 185 10.86 1.82 5.47
N PRO A 186 10.37 2.53 6.51
CA PRO A 186 8.94 2.62 6.80
C PRO A 186 8.08 3.15 5.64
N MET A 187 8.67 3.97 4.77
CA MET A 187 7.99 4.53 3.60
C MET A 187 7.98 3.57 2.39
N ASN A 188 8.74 2.48 2.44
CA ASN A 188 8.83 1.47 1.39
C ASN A 188 8.64 0.03 1.89
N MET A 189 7.50 -0.22 2.53
CA MET A 189 7.07 -1.58 2.88
C MET A 189 8.06 -2.34 3.79
N LEU A 190 8.65 -1.68 4.80
CA LEU A 190 9.58 -2.26 5.78
C LEU A 190 9.28 -3.71 6.20
N GLN A 191 8.02 -4.03 6.54
CA GLN A 191 7.65 -5.36 7.00
C GLN A 191 7.74 -6.43 5.90
N VAL A 192 7.49 -6.04 4.65
CA VAL A 192 7.64 -6.91 3.48
C VAL A 192 9.12 -7.21 3.22
N ASN A 193 9.99 -6.21 3.36
CA ASN A 193 11.45 -6.40 3.25
C ASN A 193 11.94 -7.42 4.29
N LYS A 194 11.53 -7.26 5.56
CA LYS A 194 11.86 -8.21 6.64
C LYS A 194 11.31 -9.60 6.37
N TYR A 195 10.09 -9.70 5.84
CA TYR A 195 9.48 -10.98 5.48
C TYR A 195 10.30 -11.72 4.42
N PHE A 196 10.66 -11.07 3.32
CA PHE A 196 11.50 -11.70 2.29
C PHE A 196 12.89 -12.05 2.82
N ALA A 197 13.51 -11.18 3.63
CA ALA A 197 14.79 -11.49 4.26
C ALA A 197 14.72 -12.76 5.12
N ALA A 198 13.64 -12.94 5.90
CA ALA A 198 13.42 -14.15 6.68
C ALA A 198 13.16 -15.41 5.83
N GLN A 199 12.81 -15.25 4.55
CA GLN A 199 12.73 -16.35 3.59
C GLN A 199 14.02 -16.60 2.80
N GLY A 200 15.13 -15.95 3.16
CA GLY A 200 16.45 -16.21 2.59
C GLY A 200 16.82 -15.32 1.42
N TYR A 201 16.06 -14.25 1.16
CA TYR A 201 16.42 -13.22 0.19
C TYR A 201 17.32 -12.16 0.83
N VAL A 202 18.13 -11.50 0.02
CA VAL A 202 18.83 -10.27 0.42
C VAL A 202 18.09 -9.11 -0.24
N VAL A 203 17.46 -8.24 0.56
CA VAL A 203 16.64 -7.14 0.06
C VAL A 203 17.40 -5.84 0.25
N PHE A 204 17.67 -5.12 -0.83
CA PHE A 204 18.19 -3.75 -0.80
C PHE A 204 17.03 -2.79 -1.05
N ASP A 205 16.67 -2.01 -0.03
CA ASP A 205 15.67 -0.95 -0.11
C ASP A 205 16.40 0.37 -0.34
N ILE A 206 16.33 0.88 -1.57
CA ILE A 206 17.26 1.91 -2.05
C ILE A 206 16.62 3.29 -2.09
N GLN A 207 17.45 4.30 -1.87
CA GLN A 207 17.16 5.67 -2.29
C GLN A 207 17.56 5.89 -3.75
N TYR A 208 16.88 6.84 -4.40
CA TYR A 208 17.20 7.33 -5.74
C TYR A 208 16.93 8.85 -5.82
N GLY A 209 17.46 9.51 -6.84
CA GLY A 209 17.32 10.97 -7.01
C GLY A 209 15.85 11.37 -7.21
N LEU A 210 15.40 12.40 -6.48
CA LEU A 210 14.03 12.89 -6.56
C LEU A 210 13.96 14.25 -7.22
N LYS A 211 12.99 14.43 -8.12
CA LYS A 211 12.77 15.72 -8.76
C LYS A 211 12.28 16.76 -7.76
N GLU A 212 12.98 17.89 -7.70
CA GLU A 212 12.64 19.06 -6.89
C GLU A 212 11.28 19.65 -7.25
N GLY A 213 10.62 20.28 -6.27
CA GLY A 213 9.27 20.82 -6.43
C GLY A 213 8.16 19.78 -6.28
N GLY A 214 8.46 18.64 -5.67
CA GLY A 214 7.53 17.56 -5.36
C GLY A 214 6.45 17.90 -4.33
N PHE A 215 5.64 16.89 -4.00
CA PHE A 215 4.51 17.05 -3.08
C PHE A 215 4.99 17.21 -1.63
N GLY A 216 5.03 18.45 -1.12
CA GLY A 216 5.46 18.78 0.26
C GLY A 216 4.65 18.18 1.41
N ILE A 217 3.75 17.23 1.13
CA ILE A 217 3.01 16.43 2.10
C ILE A 217 3.78 15.16 2.48
N ILE A 218 4.61 14.63 1.58
CA ILE A 218 5.44 13.44 1.81
C ILE A 218 6.88 13.93 2.01
N SER A 219 7.45 13.68 3.18
CA SER A 219 8.81 14.07 3.51
C SER A 219 9.81 13.32 2.63
N THR A 220 10.75 14.06 2.05
CA THR A 220 11.94 13.52 1.38
C THR A 220 13.16 13.84 2.22
N PRO A 221 14.06 12.87 2.48
CA PRO A 221 15.35 13.16 3.08
C PRO A 221 16.10 14.32 2.41
N GLU A 222 16.81 15.09 3.24
CA GLU A 222 17.62 16.21 2.79
C GLU A 222 18.74 15.73 1.85
N GLY A 223 19.00 16.47 0.77
CA GLY A 223 20.03 16.11 -0.21
C GLY A 223 19.63 15.08 -1.27
N MET A 224 18.37 14.60 -1.28
CA MET A 224 17.87 13.73 -2.37
C MET A 224 17.04 14.48 -3.43
N GLY A 225 16.61 15.70 -3.12
CA GLY A 225 15.88 16.56 -4.05
C GLY A 225 16.83 17.32 -4.98
N GLY A 226 16.56 17.28 -6.29
CA GLY A 226 17.29 18.06 -7.30
C GLY A 226 16.63 17.96 -8.66
N ASN A 227 17.33 18.33 -9.74
CA ASN A 227 16.81 18.17 -11.10
C ASN A 227 17.10 16.76 -11.66
N PHE A 228 16.70 15.73 -10.90
CA PHE A 228 16.92 14.31 -11.24
C PHE A 228 15.78 13.74 -12.08
N SER A 229 16.09 12.70 -12.84
CA SER A 229 15.22 11.98 -13.76
C SER A 229 15.21 10.47 -13.47
N ILE A 230 14.43 9.70 -14.24
CA ILE A 230 14.41 8.22 -14.09
C ILE A 230 15.74 7.56 -14.50
N ASP A 231 16.59 8.29 -15.21
CA ASP A 231 17.90 7.81 -15.65
C ASP A 231 18.98 7.96 -14.56
N ASP A 232 18.67 8.64 -13.45
CA ASP A 232 19.55 8.92 -12.31
C ASP A 232 19.24 8.01 -11.09
#